data_AF-A0A839QJB9-F1
#
_entry.id   AF-A0A839QJB9-F1
#
_cell.length_a   1.000
_cell.length_b   1.000
_cell.length_c   1.000
_cell.angle_alpha   90.00
_cell.angle_beta   90.00
_cell.angle_gamma   90.00
#
_symmetry.space_group_name_H-M   'P 1'
#
loop_
_entity.id
_entity.type
_entity.pdbx_description
1 polymer ?
#
loop_
_entity_poly.entity_id
_entity_poly.type
_entity_poly.pdbx_seq_one_letter_code
_entity_poly.pdbx_strand_id
1 'polypeptide(L)' 'MRTVVHCLPPKDWTEPGFMGLGMIYTALPVTNAVPAVVAARPGIVTLADLPPITGRAAV' A
#
# COMPACT_ATOMS: atom_id res chain seq x y z
N MET A 1 -23.57 -1.34 14.37
CA MET A 1 -22.50 -0.35 14.59
C MET A 1 -21.53 -0.44 13.42
N ARG A 2 -21.12 0.69 12.82
CA ARG A 2 -20.19 0.71 11.66
C ARG A 2 -18.80 1.06 12.18
N THR A 3 -17.85 0.12 12.10
CA THR A 3 -16.44 0.42 12.37
C THR A 3 -15.88 1.22 11.19
N VAL A 4 -15.27 2.38 11.49
CA VAL A 4 -14.61 3.23 10.50
C VAL A 4 -13.13 3.31 10.86
N VAL A 5 -12.27 2.91 9.93
CA VAL A 5 -10.82 3.07 10.04
C VAL A 5 -10.42 4.24 9.15
N HIS A 6 -9.81 5.26 9.76
CA HIS A 6 -9.28 6.40 9.04
C HIS A 6 -7.78 6.23 8.79
N CYS A 7 -7.39 6.15 7.52
CA CYS A 7 -5.99 6.22 7.11
C CYS A 7 -5.63 7.69 6.88
N LEU A 8 -5.19 8.38 7.93
CA LEU A 8 -4.80 9.80 7.91
C LEU A 8 -3.28 9.94 7.73
N PRO A 9 -2.80 11.07 7.18
CA PRO A 9 -1.38 11.28 7.04
C PRO A 9 -0.74 11.61 8.41
N PRO A 10 0.60 11.62 8.50
CA PRO A 10 1.32 12.10 9.68
C PRO A 10 0.90 13.51 10.10
N LYS A 11 1.12 13.85 11.38
CA LYS A 11 0.74 15.17 11.94
C LYS A 11 1.42 16.34 11.22
N ASP A 12 2.60 16.11 10.68
CA ASP A 12 3.45 17.07 9.98
C ASP A 12 3.22 17.09 8.46
N TRP A 13 2.12 16.51 7.97
CA TRP A 13 1.74 16.55 6.56
C TRP A 13 1.56 17.99 6.06
N THR A 14 2.37 18.38 5.08
CA THR A 14 2.43 19.76 4.57
C THR A 14 1.59 20.00 3.32
N GLU A 15 1.18 18.95 2.61
CA GLU A 15 0.36 19.12 1.41
C GLU A 15 -1.10 19.44 1.78
N PRO A 16 -1.74 20.40 1.10
CA PRO A 16 -3.14 20.72 1.34
C PRO A 16 -4.06 19.56 0.93
N GLY A 17 -4.93 19.14 1.85
CA GLY A 17 -5.88 18.05 1.61
C GLY A 17 -5.24 16.66 1.59
N PHE A 18 -5.93 15.69 0.97
CA PHE A 18 -5.57 14.26 1.04
C PHE A 18 -5.30 13.62 -0.32
N MET A 19 -5.15 14.43 -1.39
CA MET A 19 -4.93 13.89 -2.73
C MET A 19 -3.59 13.14 -2.81
N GLY A 20 -2.50 13.76 -2.33
CA GLY A 20 -1.18 13.12 -2.26
C GLY A 20 -1.19 11.84 -1.43
N LEU A 21 -1.84 11.89 -0.27
CA LEU A 21 -2.04 10.71 0.57
C LEU A 21 -2.75 9.57 -0.18
N GLY A 22 -3.84 9.87 -0.89
CA GLY A 22 -4.58 8.88 -1.67
C GLY A 22 -3.75 8.26 -2.80
N MET A 23 -2.93 9.07 -3.48
CA MET A 23 -1.99 8.59 -4.50
C MET A 23 -0.94 7.65 -3.90
N ILE A 24 -0.34 8.05 -2.77
CA ILE A 24 0.68 7.26 -2.07
C ILE A 24 0.10 5.94 -1.54
N TYR A 25 -1.07 5.99 -0.92
CA TYR A 25 -1.75 4.80 -0.38
C TYR A 25 -2.11 3.78 -1.48
N THR A 26 -2.33 4.25 -2.71
CA THR A 26 -2.57 3.40 -3.88
C THR A 26 -1.25 2.86 -4.46
N ALA A 27 -0.24 3.72 -4.62
CA ALA A 27 1.01 3.36 -5.28
C ALA A 27 1.91 2.45 -4.41
N LEU A 28 2.01 2.70 -3.10
CA LEU A 28 2.92 1.98 -2.20
C LEU A 28 2.67 0.46 -2.15
N PRO A 29 1.43 -0.04 -1.98
CA PRO A 29 1.19 -1.49 -1.99
C PRO A 29 1.61 -2.13 -3.32
N VAL A 30 1.35 -1.46 -4.45
CA VAL A 30 1.68 -1.98 -5.78
C VAL A 30 3.20 -2.06 -5.98
N THR A 31 3.92 -0.99 -5.66
CA THR A 31 5.38 -0.95 -5.84
C THR A 31 6.09 -1.91 -4.89
N ASN A 32 5.62 -2.04 -3.65
CA ASN A 32 6.19 -2.97 -2.67
C ASN A 32 5.90 -4.44 -3.04
N ALA A 33 4.80 -4.73 -3.73
CA ALA A 33 4.41 -6.07 -4.16
C ALA A 33 5.24 -6.63 -5.32
N VAL A 34 5.98 -5.80 -6.06
CA VAL A 34 6.71 -6.20 -7.27
C VAL A 34 7.56 -7.47 -7.08
N PRO A 35 8.40 -7.62 -6.04
CA PRO A 35 9.19 -8.83 -5.87
C PRO A 35 8.34 -10.08 -5.62
N ALA A 36 7.24 -9.96 -4.88
CA ALA A 36 6.33 -11.07 -4.62
C ALA A 36 5.62 -11.51 -5.91
N VAL A 37 5.23 -10.55 -6.76
CA VAL A 37 4.65 -10.82 -8.08
C VAL A 37 5.68 -11.50 -9.00
N VAL A 38 6.91 -11.01 -9.04
CA VAL A 38 8.00 -11.60 -9.84
C VAL A 38 8.32 -13.04 -9.41
N ALA A 39 8.23 -13.34 -8.12
CA ALA A 39 8.46 -14.67 -7.56
C ALA A 39 7.25 -15.63 -7.69
N ALA A 40 6.08 -15.12 -8.06
CA ALA A 40 4.87 -15.94 -8.16
C ALA A 40 4.93 -16.88 -9.38
N ARG A 41 4.14 -17.97 -9.33
CA ARG A 41 3.95 -18.84 -10.50
C ARG A 41 3.25 -18.06 -11.61
N PRO A 42 3.52 -18.36 -12.90
CA PRO A 42 2.78 -17.76 -14.01
C PRO A 42 1.26 -17.97 -13.89
N GLY A 43 0.48 -16.92 -14.18
CA GLY A 43 -0.99 -16.94 -14.12
C GLY A 43 -1.58 -15.67 -13.54
N ILE A 44 -2.90 -15.67 -13.33
CA ILE A 44 -3.59 -14.59 -12.60
C ILE A 44 -3.43 -14.85 -11.11
N VAL A 45 -2.81 -13.90 -10.42
CA VAL A 45 -2.58 -13.90 -8.97
C VAL A 45 -3.21 -12.65 -8.39
N THR A 46 -3.83 -12.77 -7.23
CA THR A 46 -4.46 -11.66 -6.51
C THR A 46 -3.62 -11.28 -5.29
N LEU A 47 -3.91 -10.12 -4.69
CA LEU A 47 -3.25 -9.74 -3.42
C LEU A 47 -3.51 -10.75 -2.29
N ALA A 48 -4.57 -11.55 -2.35
CA ALA A 48 -4.86 -12.57 -1.35
C ALA A 48 -3.96 -13.81 -1.48
N ASP A 49 -3.33 -14.01 -2.64
CA ASP A 49 -2.44 -15.13 -2.92
C ASP A 49 -0.97 -14.80 -2.60
N LEU A 50 -0.66 -13.51 -2.42
CA LEU A 50 0.68 -13.03 -2.10
C LEU A 50 0.89 -12.96 -0.57
N PRO A 51 2.15 -13.00 -0.09
CA PRO A 51 2.46 -12.67 1.29
C PRO A 51 1.99 -11.24 1.66
N PRO A 52 1.80 -10.93 2.95
CA PRO A 52 1.47 -9.57 3.38
C PRO A 52 2.47 -8.53 2.86
N ILE A 53 1.97 -7.58 2.06
CA ILE A 53 2.80 -6.50 1.50
C ILE A 53 2.94 -5.40 2.54
N THR A 54 4.17 -5.17 2.98
CA THR A 54 4.51 -4.19 4.01
C THR A 54 5.34 -3.04 3.42
N GLY A 55 5.34 -1.90 4.10
CA GLY A 55 6.27 -0.82 3.81
C GLY A 55 7.70 -1.27 4.10
N ARG A 56 8.61 -1.08 3.14
CA ARG A 56 10.04 -1.32 3.39
C ARG A 56 10.62 -0.06 4.03
N ALA A 57 11.08 -0.17 5.27
CA ALA A 57 12.01 0.81 5.81
C ALA A 57 13.37 0.55 5.14
N ALA A 58 14.00 1.59 4.59
CA ALA A 58 15.42 1.52 4.30
C ALA A 58 16.12 1.35 5.66
N VAL A 59 16.72 0.18 5.87
CA VAL A 59 17.72 -0.03 6.92
C VAL A 59 19.03 0.59 6.49
#